data_AF-A0A060CWJ6-F1
#
_entry.id   AF-A0A060CWJ6-F1
#
_cell.length_a   1.000
_cell.length_b   1.000
_cell.length_c   1.000
_cell.angle_alpha   90.00
_cell.angle_beta   90.00
_cell.angle_gamma   90.00
#
_symmetry.space_group_name_H-M   'P 1'
#
loop_
_entity.id
_entity.type
_entity.pdbx_description
1 polymer ?
#
loop_
_entity_poly.entity_id
_entity_poly.type
_entity_poly.pdbx_seq_one_letter_code
_entity_poly.pdbx_strand_id
1 'polypeptide(L)'
;VREVEPASPLFDFVWKAVETLDATGEGVANFHLWFMVALSRHLGIFPGNEWVTGWWFDIREGLFTPIMPSHANVFSRENAALLAQLMCLDANELAGLPLNRSRRVDFLNSMLAFFGYHLDATREVRSVDILREVF
;
A
#
# COMPACT_ATOMS: atom_id res chain seq x y z
N VAL A 1 -8.10 15.95 34.47
CA VAL A 1 -8.81 15.89 33.17
C VAL A 1 -7.78 15.38 32.18
N ARG A 2 -7.94 14.15 31.65
CA ARG A 2 -7.07 13.65 30.57
C ARG A 2 -7.52 14.39 29.32
N GLU A 3 -6.68 15.29 28.82
CA GLU A 3 -6.87 15.89 27.50
C GLU A 3 -6.81 14.74 26.49
N VAL A 4 -7.94 14.49 25.82
CA VAL A 4 -8.01 13.58 24.69
C VAL A 4 -7.36 14.32 23.54
N GLU A 5 -6.10 14.00 23.24
CA GLU A 5 -5.50 14.43 21.98
C GLU A 5 -6.44 14.03 20.84
N PRO A 6 -6.71 14.91 19.87
CA PRO A 6 -7.48 14.51 18.70
C PRO A 6 -6.81 13.29 18.09
N ALA A 7 -7.62 12.27 17.76
CA ALA A 7 -7.12 11.07 17.12
C ALA A 7 -6.28 11.48 15.90
N SER A 8 -5.05 10.96 15.82
CA SER A 8 -4.16 11.23 14.69
C SER A 8 -4.86 10.88 13.38
N PRO A 9 -4.67 11.62 12.28
CA PRO A 9 -5.24 11.29 10.97
C PRO A 9 -5.00 9.82 10.55
N LEU A 10 -3.91 9.22 11.00
CA LEU A 10 -3.62 7.80 10.80
C LEU A 10 -4.58 6.89 11.60
N PHE A 11 -4.86 7.22 12.87
CA PHE A 11 -5.82 6.47 13.69
C PHE A 11 -7.21 6.52 13.07
N ASP A 12 -7.67 7.71 12.66
CA ASP A 12 -8.98 7.88 12.02
C ASP A 12 -9.10 7.06 10.74
N PHE A 13 -8.04 7.01 9.93
CA PHE A 13 -7.99 6.16 8.75
C PHE A 13 -8.10 4.68 9.12
N VAL A 14 -7.26 4.19 10.05
CA VAL A 14 -7.26 2.78 10.45
C VAL A 14 -8.62 2.38 11.03
N TRP A 15 -9.21 3.22 11.87
CA TRP A 15 -10.54 2.98 12.45
C TRP A 15 -11.59 2.82 11.35
N LYS A 16 -11.68 3.78 10.42
CA LYS A 16 -12.62 3.73 9.31
C LYS A 16 -12.36 2.55 8.36
N ALA A 17 -11.10 2.18 8.16
CA ALA A 17 -10.75 1.02 7.34
C ALA A 17 -11.27 -0.27 7.98
N VAL A 18 -11.15 -0.44 9.30
CA VAL A 18 -11.71 -1.60 10.01
C VAL A 18 -13.23 -1.62 9.93
N GLU A 19 -13.89 -0.48 10.16
CA GLU A 19 -15.36 -0.39 9.98
C GLU A 19 -15.79 -0.75 8.55
N THR A 20 -15.03 -0.30 7.55
CA THR A 20 -15.29 -0.63 6.15
C THR A 20 -15.11 -2.12 5.88
N LEU A 21 -14.05 -2.73 6.43
CA LEU A 21 -13.81 -4.17 6.31
C LEU A 21 -14.96 -4.99 6.92
N ASP A 22 -15.44 -4.62 8.10
CA ASP A 22 -16.56 -5.28 8.77
C ASP A 22 -17.86 -5.17 7.97
N ALA A 23 -18.06 -4.05 7.26
CA ALA A 23 -19.21 -3.85 6.38
C ALA A 23 -19.05 -4.49 4.99
N THR A 24 -17.83 -4.89 4.60
CA THR A 24 -17.54 -5.42 3.26
C THR A 24 -17.94 -6.88 3.15
N GLY A 25 -18.90 -7.19 2.29
CA GLY A 25 -19.27 -8.57 1.96
C GLY A 25 -18.39 -9.20 0.88
N GLU A 26 -18.23 -8.51 -0.25
CA GLU A 26 -17.46 -8.97 -1.41
C GLU A 26 -16.17 -8.15 -1.60
N GLY A 27 -15.11 -8.76 -2.13
CA GLY A 27 -13.83 -8.05 -2.33
C GLY A 27 -12.90 -8.03 -1.10
N VAL A 28 -13.31 -8.63 0.02
CA VAL A 28 -12.49 -8.79 1.25
C VAL A 28 -11.09 -9.36 0.96
N ALA A 29 -11.00 -10.29 0.01
CA ALA A 29 -9.73 -10.89 -0.39
C ALA A 29 -8.73 -9.88 -0.99
N ASN A 30 -9.16 -8.70 -1.43
CA ASN A 30 -8.28 -7.66 -1.97
C ASN A 30 -8.06 -6.50 -0.97
N PHE A 31 -8.85 -6.45 0.11
CA PHE A 31 -8.86 -5.32 1.06
C PHE A 31 -7.49 -4.98 1.62
N HIS A 32 -6.72 -5.99 2.02
CA HIS A 32 -5.37 -5.80 2.55
C HIS A 32 -4.42 -5.08 1.57
N LEU A 33 -4.58 -5.28 0.25
CA LEU A 33 -3.74 -4.62 -0.76
C LEU A 33 -4.08 -3.13 -0.87
N TRP A 34 -5.37 -2.81 -0.93
CA TRP A 34 -5.86 -1.43 -0.88
C TRP A 34 -5.43 -0.74 0.42
N PHE A 35 -5.61 -1.42 1.55
CA PHE A 35 -5.25 -0.92 2.86
C PHE A 35 -3.77 -0.53 2.93
N MET A 36 -2.86 -1.36 2.40
CA MET A 36 -1.43 -1.04 2.36
C MET A 36 -1.12 0.19 1.49
N VAL A 37 -1.77 0.34 0.34
CA VAL A 37 -1.57 1.52 -0.54
C VAL A 37 -2.12 2.79 0.13
N ALA A 38 -3.30 2.72 0.74
CA ALA A 38 -3.88 3.84 1.47
C ALA A 38 -3.04 4.19 2.71
N LEU A 39 -2.58 3.20 3.47
CA LEU A 39 -1.71 3.37 4.63
C LEU A 39 -0.40 4.07 4.25
N SER A 40 0.21 3.73 3.11
CA SER A 40 1.46 4.35 2.70
C SER A 40 1.33 5.87 2.50
N ARG A 41 0.16 6.34 2.05
CA ARG A 41 -0.19 7.77 2.00
C ARG A 41 -0.20 8.41 3.39
N HIS A 42 -0.83 7.77 4.38
CA HIS A 42 -0.87 8.27 5.75
C HIS A 42 0.49 8.24 6.46
N LEU A 43 1.40 7.38 6.03
CA LEU A 43 2.78 7.32 6.51
C LEU A 43 3.74 8.27 5.77
N GLY A 44 3.25 9.02 4.78
CA GLY A 44 4.08 9.94 3.99
C GLY A 44 5.02 9.26 2.97
N ILE A 45 4.82 7.97 2.71
CA ILE A 45 5.62 7.16 1.76
C ILE A 45 4.72 6.73 0.60
N PHE A 46 4.36 7.69 -0.24
CA PHE A 46 3.43 7.52 -1.36
C PHE A 46 4.11 7.82 -2.70
N PRO A 47 3.69 7.21 -3.83
CA PRO A 47 4.25 7.55 -5.13
C PRO A 47 4.22 9.06 -5.41
N GLY A 48 5.37 9.61 -5.81
CA GLY A 48 5.55 11.06 -5.99
C GLY A 48 5.09 11.60 -7.34
N ASN A 49 4.64 10.74 -8.26
CA ASN A 49 4.15 11.12 -9.58
C ASN A 49 3.01 10.20 -10.05
N GLU A 50 2.37 10.60 -11.14
CA GLU A 50 1.34 9.82 -11.79
C GLU A 50 1.93 8.69 -12.63
N TRP A 51 1.20 7.58 -12.69
CA TRP A 51 1.58 6.45 -13.54
C TRP A 51 1.22 6.70 -15.00
N VAL A 52 2.07 6.19 -15.89
CA VAL A 52 1.84 6.15 -17.33
C VAL A 52 1.91 4.70 -17.80
N THR A 53 1.07 4.32 -18.76
CA THR A 53 0.94 2.94 -19.21
C THR A 53 2.28 2.29 -19.56
N GLY A 54 2.55 1.14 -18.94
CA GLY A 54 3.78 0.36 -19.15
C GLY A 54 5.00 0.85 -18.37
N TRP A 55 4.87 1.88 -17.53
CA TRP A 55 5.94 2.32 -16.65
C TRP A 55 6.15 1.34 -15.49
N TRP A 56 7.40 1.27 -15.04
CA TRP A 56 7.82 0.58 -13.82
C TRP A 56 7.56 1.48 -12.61
N PHE A 57 7.65 0.93 -11.41
CA PHE A 57 7.73 1.72 -10.19
C PHE A 57 9.05 1.43 -9.49
N ASP A 58 9.86 2.48 -9.34
CA ASP A 58 11.11 2.44 -8.61
C ASP A 58 10.81 2.57 -7.12
N ILE A 59 11.07 1.50 -6.37
CA ILE A 59 10.81 1.49 -4.93
C ILE A 59 11.70 2.52 -4.23
N ARG A 60 12.94 2.71 -4.65
CA ARG A 60 13.90 3.54 -3.92
C ARG A 60 13.56 5.01 -4.04
N GLU A 61 13.28 5.43 -5.28
CA GLU A 61 12.91 6.81 -5.59
C GLU A 61 11.45 7.09 -5.22
N GLY A 62 10.60 6.06 -5.11
CA GLY A 62 9.17 6.22 -4.89
C GLY A 62 8.46 6.84 -6.09
N LEU A 63 8.95 6.57 -7.31
CA LEU A 63 8.47 7.17 -8.55
C LEU A 63 8.18 6.12 -9.63
N PHE A 64 7.15 6.37 -10.42
CA PHE A 64 6.96 5.67 -11.68
C PHE A 64 7.98 6.14 -12.71
N THR A 65 8.53 5.21 -13.51
CA THR A 65 9.59 5.50 -14.48
C THR A 65 9.43 4.69 -15.79
N PRO A 66 9.73 5.29 -16.96
CA PRO A 66 9.67 4.59 -18.24
C PRO A 66 10.81 3.56 -18.41
N ILE A 67 11.92 3.73 -17.69
CA ILE A 67 13.12 2.90 -17.79
C ILE A 67 13.16 1.95 -16.60
N MET A 68 13.44 0.67 -16.85
CA MET A 68 13.61 -0.31 -15.77
C MET A 68 14.82 0.09 -14.90
N PRO A 69 14.64 0.35 -13.59
CA PRO A 69 15.74 0.58 -12.67
C PRO A 69 16.75 -0.57 -12.69
N SER A 70 18.04 -0.27 -12.56
CA SER A 70 19.12 -1.27 -12.63
C SER A 70 19.29 -2.10 -11.35
N HIS A 71 18.39 -1.96 -10.37
CA HIS A 71 18.42 -2.65 -9.08
C HIS A 71 17.17 -3.48 -8.84
N ALA A 72 17.25 -4.41 -7.90
CA ALA A 72 16.17 -5.36 -7.61
C ALA A 72 14.93 -4.74 -6.93
N ASN A 73 15.03 -3.55 -6.32
CA ASN A 73 13.91 -2.89 -5.64
C ASN A 73 13.00 -2.18 -6.67
N VAL A 74 12.23 -2.95 -7.42
CA VAL A 74 11.39 -2.45 -8.52
C VAL A 74 10.10 -3.26 -8.57
N PHE A 75 8.96 -2.61 -8.78
CA PHE A 75 7.74 -3.33 -9.10
C PHE A 75 7.77 -3.72 -10.57
N SER A 76 7.29 -4.92 -10.89
CA SER A 76 6.96 -5.26 -12.28
C SER A 76 5.97 -4.24 -12.87
N ARG A 77 5.88 -4.17 -14.20
CA ARG A 77 4.92 -3.27 -14.87
C ARG A 77 3.47 -3.57 -14.47
N GLU A 78 3.15 -4.83 -14.28
CA GLU A 78 1.85 -5.29 -13.84
C GLU A 78 1.55 -4.85 -12.41
N ASN A 79 2.55 -4.86 -11.52
CA ASN A 79 2.39 -4.36 -10.15
C ASN A 79 2.38 -2.84 -10.10
N ALA A 80 3.13 -2.15 -10.96
CA ALA A 80 3.06 -0.69 -11.08
C ALA A 80 1.66 -0.23 -11.55
N ALA A 81 1.08 -0.93 -12.54
CA ALA A 81 -0.28 -0.68 -12.99
C ALA A 81 -1.32 -0.94 -11.88
N LEU A 82 -1.17 -2.03 -11.14
CA LEU A 82 -2.06 -2.34 -10.01
C LEU A 82 -1.91 -1.35 -8.85
N LEU A 83 -0.69 -0.88 -8.58
CA LEU A 83 -0.43 0.19 -7.62
C LEU A 83 -1.20 1.45 -8.03
N ALA A 84 -1.04 1.90 -9.27
CA ALA A 84 -1.75 3.06 -9.81
C ALA A 84 -3.27 2.91 -9.71
N GLN A 85 -3.81 1.72 -10.01
CA GLN A 85 -5.24 1.45 -9.85
C GLN A 85 -5.68 1.57 -8.39
N LEU A 86 -4.97 0.93 -7.46
CA LEU A 86 -5.29 0.94 -6.03
C LEU A 86 -5.09 2.32 -5.37
N MET A 87 -4.25 3.19 -5.93
CA MET A 87 -4.07 4.57 -5.48
C MET A 87 -5.33 5.43 -5.66
N CYS A 88 -6.16 5.08 -6.64
CA CYS A 88 -7.39 5.80 -7.03
C CYS A 88 -8.68 5.07 -6.63
N LEU A 89 -8.60 3.80 -6.23
CA LEU A 89 -9.76 2.96 -5.95
C LEU A 89 -10.30 3.20 -4.53
N ASP A 90 -11.62 3.29 -4.38
CA ASP A 90 -12.25 3.24 -3.07
C ASP A 90 -12.41 1.80 -2.58
N ALA A 91 -12.40 1.60 -1.26
CA ALA A 91 -12.54 0.27 -0.65
C ALA A 91 -13.85 -0.44 -1.07
N ASN A 92 -14.93 0.32 -1.28
CA ASN A 92 -16.23 -0.21 -1.70
C ASN A 92 -16.22 -0.76 -3.15
N GLU A 93 -15.21 -0.42 -3.95
CA GLU A 93 -15.10 -0.85 -5.35
C GLU A 93 -14.23 -2.11 -5.50
N LEU A 94 -13.65 -2.62 -4.41
CA LEU A 94 -12.72 -3.75 -4.43
C LEU A 94 -13.32 -5.07 -4.93
N ALA A 95 -14.65 -5.22 -4.82
CA ALA A 95 -15.36 -6.37 -5.39
C ALA A 95 -15.18 -6.45 -6.91
N GLY A 96 -15.04 -5.30 -7.59
CA GLY A 96 -14.82 -5.21 -9.03
C GLY A 96 -13.37 -5.43 -9.47
N LEU A 97 -12.43 -5.68 -8.56
CA LEU A 97 -11.01 -5.88 -8.87
C LEU A 97 -10.67 -7.38 -9.00
N PRO A 98 -10.57 -7.93 -10.23
CA PRO A 98 -10.37 -9.36 -10.42
C PRO A 98 -8.90 -9.73 -10.19
N LEU A 99 -8.56 -10.12 -8.96
CA LEU A 99 -7.25 -10.71 -8.65
C LEU A 99 -7.40 -12.18 -8.31
N ASN A 100 -6.51 -13.00 -8.86
CA ASN A 100 -6.31 -14.36 -8.39
C ASN A 100 -5.29 -14.38 -7.23
N ARG A 101 -5.17 -15.53 -6.55
CA ARG A 101 -4.26 -15.69 -5.41
C ARG A 101 -2.81 -15.33 -5.75
N SER A 102 -2.32 -15.73 -6.92
CA SER A 102 -0.94 -15.47 -7.33
C SER A 102 -0.67 -13.98 -7.53
N ARG A 103 -1.58 -13.25 -8.20
CA ARG A 103 -1.48 -11.80 -8.39
C ARG A 103 -1.51 -11.05 -7.05
N ARG A 104 -2.35 -11.48 -6.11
CA ARG A 104 -2.38 -10.88 -4.76
C ARG A 104 -1.07 -11.05 -4.02
N VAL A 105 -0.52 -12.26 -4.00
CA VAL A 105 0.75 -12.56 -3.32
C VAL A 105 1.91 -11.79 -3.95
N ASP A 106 1.96 -11.75 -5.28
CA ASP A 106 3.00 -11.01 -6.01
C ASP A 106 2.98 -9.50 -5.69
N PHE A 107 1.80 -8.89 -5.70
CA PHE A 107 1.63 -7.48 -5.36
C PHE A 107 1.92 -7.21 -3.88
N LEU A 108 1.45 -8.07 -2.97
CA LEU A 108 1.73 -7.99 -1.54
C LEU A 108 3.24 -7.99 -1.27
N ASN A 109 3.99 -8.90 -1.88
CA ASN A 109 5.44 -8.96 -1.73
C ASN A 109 6.13 -7.68 -2.22
N SER A 110 5.65 -7.11 -3.33
CA SER A 110 6.16 -5.83 -3.85
C SER A 110 5.89 -4.68 -2.86
N MET A 111 4.68 -4.60 -2.31
CA MET A 111 4.32 -3.61 -1.29
C MET A 111 5.13 -3.79 -0.01
N LEU A 112 5.34 -5.02 0.48
CA LEU A 112 6.19 -5.28 1.64
C LEU A 112 7.64 -4.83 1.42
N ALA A 113 8.19 -5.03 0.21
CA ALA A 113 9.51 -4.51 -0.15
C ALA A 113 9.56 -2.98 -0.16
N PHE A 114 8.49 -2.33 -0.64
CA PHE A 114 8.36 -0.87 -0.61
C PHE A 114 8.30 -0.32 0.82
N PHE A 115 7.42 -0.87 1.65
CA PHE A 115 7.33 -0.53 3.07
C PHE A 115 8.65 -0.79 3.81
N GLY A 116 9.28 -1.94 3.59
CA GLY A 116 10.57 -2.27 4.20
C GLY A 116 11.65 -1.24 3.85
N TYR A 117 11.81 -0.92 2.56
CA TYR A 117 12.83 0.05 2.13
C TYR A 117 12.63 1.43 2.76
N HIS A 118 11.40 1.98 2.69
CA HIS A 118 11.14 3.33 3.18
C HIS A 118 11.09 3.40 4.70
N LEU A 119 10.46 2.44 5.39
CA LEU A 119 10.39 2.47 6.84
C LEU A 119 11.75 2.19 7.50
N ASP A 120 12.57 1.29 6.95
CA ASP A 120 13.93 1.07 7.44
C ASP A 120 14.82 2.30 7.21
N ALA A 121 14.67 2.99 6.07
CA ALA A 121 15.35 4.25 5.80
C ALA A 121 14.90 5.37 6.75
N THR A 122 13.64 5.35 7.20
CA THR A 122 13.08 6.38 8.10
C THR A 122 13.41 6.20 9.57
N ARG A 123 14.04 5.07 10.00
CA ARG A 123 14.34 4.67 11.41
C ARG A 123 14.13 5.74 12.50
N GLU A 124 12.85 6.05 12.71
CA GLU A 124 12.22 6.57 13.91
C GLU A 124 10.95 5.77 14.25
N VAL A 125 10.55 4.75 13.47
CA VAL A 125 9.33 3.97 13.71
C VAL A 125 9.64 2.50 14.00
N ARG A 126 9.54 2.13 15.29
CA ARG A 126 9.85 0.78 15.85
C ARG A 126 8.75 -0.28 15.66
N SER A 127 7.83 -0.13 14.71
CA SER A 127 6.63 -0.99 14.62
C SER A 127 6.61 -1.99 13.46
N VAL A 128 7.60 -1.98 12.57
CA VAL A 128 7.66 -2.91 11.42
C VAL A 128 7.90 -4.36 11.85
N ASP A 129 8.61 -4.57 12.96
CA ASP A 129 8.90 -5.92 13.48
C ASP A 129 7.62 -6.65 13.93
N ILE A 130 6.59 -5.93 14.39
CA ILE A 130 5.33 -6.53 14.87
C ILE A 130 4.48 -7.06 13.71
N LEU A 131 4.51 -6.41 12.55
CA LEU A 131 3.70 -6.83 11.40
C LEU A 131 4.21 -8.15 10.78
N ARG A 132 5.48 -8.50 10.97
CA ARG A 132 6.04 -9.78 10.49
C ARG A 132 5.68 -10.98 11.36
N GLU A 133 5.24 -10.77 12.59
CA GLU A 133 4.87 -11.88 13.49
C GLU A 133 3.40 -12.32 13.32
N VAL A 134 2.56 -11.50 12.68
CA VAL A 134 1.12 -11.75 12.55
C VAL A 134 0.76 -12.37 11.19
N PHE A 135 1.68 -12.38 10.21
CA PHE A 135 1.46 -12.89 8.85
C PHE A 135 2.47 -13.95 8.42
#